data_AF-A0A1M4SUW7-F1
#
_entry.id   AF-A0A1M4SUW7-F1
#
_cell.length_a   1.000
_cell.length_b   1.000
_cell.length_c   1.000
_cell.angle_alpha   90.00
_cell.angle_beta   90.00
_cell.angle_gamma   90.00
#
_symmetry.space_group_name_H-M   'P 1'
#
loop_
_entity.id
_entity.type
_entity.pdbx_description
1 polymer ?
#
loop_
_entity_poly.entity_id
_entity_poly.type
_entity_poly.pdbx_seq_one_letter_code
_entity_poly.pdbx_strand_id
1 'polypeptide(L)'
;MINIFDLFIEYKCITEDIIKALEKEEFDLLNELLEKRDILIKKIDEVENKKDLKKIVEELNILELDNFAKKLLDEKYKQIKIDLKKIKEQKMVNEKYAIKEPMDSIFVYKKL
;
A
#
# COMPACT_ATOMS: atom_id res chain seq x y z
N MET A 1 11.71 12.65 30.28
CA MET A 1 12.16 11.27 29.97
C MET A 1 11.05 10.67 29.14
N ILE A 2 11.31 10.30 27.88
CA ILE A 2 10.27 9.72 27.01
C ILE A 2 9.93 8.35 27.58
N ASN A 3 8.66 8.10 27.86
CA ASN A 3 8.21 6.80 28.36
C ASN A 3 8.04 5.86 27.17
N ILE A 4 8.70 4.69 27.23
CA ILE A 4 8.61 3.67 26.19
C ILE A 4 7.17 3.18 26.00
N PHE A 5 6.37 3.15 27.07
CA PHE A 5 4.96 2.77 26.98
C PHE A 5 4.15 3.71 26.09
N ASP A 6 4.35 5.03 26.24
CA ASP A 6 3.66 6.04 25.44
C ASP A 6 4.05 5.93 23.95
N LEU A 7 5.32 5.64 23.66
CA LEU A 7 5.79 5.37 22.29
C LEU A 7 5.10 4.16 21.66
N PHE A 8 4.87 3.09 22.43
CA PHE A 8 4.16 1.92 21.94
C PHE A 8 2.65 2.15 21.78
N ILE A 9 2.04 3.01 22.61
CA ILE A 9 0.66 3.47 22.40
C ILE A 9 0.56 4.24 21.08
N GLU A 10 1.45 5.20 20.85
CA GLU A 10 1.47 5.96 19.58
C GLU A 10 1.70 5.04 18.38
N TYR A 11 2.61 4.07 18.51
CA TYR A 11 2.86 3.07 17.49
C TYR A 11 1.61 2.26 17.16
N LYS A 12 0.88 1.83 18.20
CA LYS A 12 -0.38 1.11 18.05
C LYS A 12 -1.41 1.97 17.31
N CYS A 13 -1.64 3.20 17.74
CA CYS A 13 -2.61 4.10 17.12
C CYS A 13 -2.30 4.34 15.64
N ILE A 14 -1.05 4.64 15.30
CA ILE A 14 -0.65 4.82 13.89
C ILE A 14 -0.86 3.54 13.08
N THR A 15 -0.56 2.37 13.67
CA THR A 15 -0.75 1.11 12.94
C THR A 15 -2.24 0.79 12.74
N GLU A 16 -3.12 1.13 13.68
CA GLU A 16 -4.58 1.07 13.50
C GLU A 16 -5.06 2.04 12.42
N ASP A 17 -4.48 3.24 12.33
CA ASP A 17 -4.83 4.20 11.29
C ASP A 17 -4.33 3.76 9.91
N ILE A 18 -3.17 3.11 9.82
CA ILE A 18 -2.70 2.44 8.60
C ILE A 18 -3.70 1.38 8.15
N ILE A 19 -4.16 0.54 9.08
CA ILE A 19 -5.16 -0.49 8.79
C ILE A 19 -6.44 0.14 8.22
N LYS A 20 -6.98 1.18 8.86
CA LYS A 20 -8.17 1.89 8.37
C LYS A 20 -7.95 2.49 6.98
N ALA A 21 -6.79 3.11 6.74
CA ALA A 21 -6.46 3.69 5.44
C ALA A 21 -6.39 2.61 4.35
N LEU A 22 -5.83 1.43 4.66
CA LEU A 22 -5.79 0.29 3.75
C LEU A 22 -7.19 -0.26 3.46
N GLU A 23 -8.04 -0.40 4.46
CA GLU A 23 -9.42 -0.89 4.29
C GLU A 23 -10.26 0.05 3.43
N LYS A 24 -10.08 1.36 3.60
CA LYS A 24 -10.79 2.40 2.85
C LYS A 24 -10.13 2.79 1.52
N GLU A 25 -8.96 2.23 1.22
CA GLU A 25 -8.18 2.56 0.03
C GLU A 25 -7.76 4.05 -0.04
N GLU A 26 -7.59 4.68 1.12
CA GLU A 26 -7.12 6.07 1.27
C GLU A 26 -5.59 6.14 1.16
N PHE A 27 -5.05 5.73 0.01
CA PHE A 27 -3.60 5.57 -0.19
C PHE A 27 -2.80 6.88 -0.10
N ASP A 28 -3.44 8.03 -0.34
CA ASP A 28 -2.80 9.35 -0.22
C ASP A 28 -2.30 9.62 1.21
N LEU A 29 -3.02 9.12 2.22
CA LEU A 29 -2.66 9.26 3.64
C LEU A 29 -1.66 8.20 4.11
N LEU A 30 -1.52 7.10 3.36
CA LEU A 30 -0.75 5.94 3.78
C LEU A 30 0.75 6.24 3.89
N ASN A 31 1.30 7.05 2.97
CA ASN A 31 2.72 7.41 3.00
C ASN A 31 3.08 8.19 4.27
N GLU A 32 2.29 9.20 4.63
CA GLU A 32 2.53 9.99 5.84
C GLU A 32 2.44 9.12 7.11
N LEU A 33 1.48 8.20 7.16
CA LEU A 33 1.31 7.27 8.28
C LEU A 33 2.50 6.30 8.41
N LEU A 34 2.99 5.77 7.29
CA LEU A 34 4.18 4.90 7.27
C LEU A 34 5.44 5.64 7.72
N GLU A 35 5.65 6.88 7.27
CA GLU A 35 6.77 7.70 7.72
C GLU A 35 6.72 7.99 9.22
N LYS A 36 5.54 8.34 9.74
CA LYS A 36 5.33 8.53 11.19
C LYS A 36 5.64 7.26 11.97
N ARG A 37 5.22 6.10 11.46
CA ARG A 37 5.53 4.80 12.07
C ARG A 37 7.03 4.53 12.10
N ASP A 38 7.76 4.79 11.01
CA ASP A 38 9.21 4.61 10.95
C ASP A 38 9.96 5.52 11.93
N ILE A 39 9.49 6.75 12.10
CA ILE A 39 10.04 7.67 13.11
C ILE A 39 9.85 7.09 14.52
N LEU A 40 8.69 6.51 14.82
CA LEU A 40 8.42 5.88 16.12
C LEU A 40 9.30 4.65 16.36
N ILE A 41 9.52 3.82 15.34
CA ILE A 41 10.41 2.65 15.44
C ILE A 41 11.82 3.12 15.83
N LYS A 42 12.35 4.16 15.18
CA LYS A 42 13.66 4.72 15.52
C LYS A 42 13.71 5.23 16.96
N LYS A 43 12.69 5.96 17.41
CA LYS A 43 12.58 6.43 18.79
C LYS A 43 12.54 5.28 19.80
N ILE A 44 11.81 4.21 19.50
CA ILE A 44 11.74 3.00 20.35
C ILE A 44 13.11 2.31 20.40
N ASP A 45 13.82 2.25 19.27
CA ASP A 45 15.14 1.62 19.19
C ASP A 45 16.20 2.34 20.02
N GLU A 46 16.13 3.68 20.09
CA GLU A 46 17.01 4.54 20.88
C GLU A 46 16.80 4.43 22.41
N VAL A 47 15.71 3.80 22.87
CA VAL A 47 15.49 3.64 24.32
C VAL A 47 16.47 2.62 24.90
N GLU A 48 17.36 3.07 25.80
CA GLU A 48 18.38 2.23 26.44
C GLU A 48 17.79 1.14 27.35
N ASN A 49 16.70 1.44 28.08
CA ASN A 49 16.08 0.50 29.01
C ASN A 49 14.89 -0.23 28.37
N LYS A 50 15.16 -1.46 27.90
CA LYS A 50 14.18 -2.34 27.24
C LYS A 50 13.62 -3.43 28.16
N LYS A 51 13.76 -3.32 29.49
CA LYS A 51 13.33 -4.39 30.42
C LYS A 51 11.84 -4.72 30.36
N ASP A 52 10.98 -3.72 30.14
CA ASP A 52 9.53 -3.90 30.16
C ASP A 52 8.92 -4.14 28.76
N LEU A 53 9.75 -4.13 27.73
CA LEU A 53 9.33 -4.08 26.33
C LEU A 53 8.46 -5.29 25.94
N LYS A 54 8.81 -6.48 26.43
CA LYS A 54 8.01 -7.70 26.21
C LYS A 54 6.60 -7.57 26.80
N LYS A 55 6.50 -7.08 28.03
CA LYS A 55 5.20 -6.90 28.71
C LYS A 55 4.33 -5.88 27.98
N ILE A 56 4.93 -4.77 27.54
CA ILE A 56 4.22 -3.71 26.80
C ILE A 56 3.71 -4.23 25.46
N VAL A 57 4.55 -4.97 24.72
CA VAL A 57 4.19 -5.59 23.44
C VAL A 57 3.03 -6.57 23.59
N GLU A 58 3.04 -7.39 24.65
CA GLU A 58 1.96 -8.32 24.97
C GLU A 58 0.68 -7.57 25.39
N GLU A 59 0.79 -6.60 26.29
CA GLU A 59 -0.34 -5.83 26.83
C GLU A 59 -1.06 -5.02 25.76
N LEU A 60 -0.32 -4.43 24.83
CA LEU A 60 -0.89 -3.63 23.74
C LEU A 60 -1.25 -4.46 22.51
N ASN A 61 -0.93 -5.76 22.52
CA ASN A 61 -1.13 -6.70 21.43
C ASN A 61 -0.48 -6.27 20.10
N ILE A 62 0.75 -5.76 20.18
CA ILE A 62 1.45 -5.14 19.04
C ILE A 62 1.73 -6.14 17.93
N LEU A 63 2.11 -7.38 18.28
CA LEU A 63 2.49 -8.40 17.31
C LEU A 63 1.33 -8.82 16.42
N GLU A 64 0.15 -9.05 16.99
CA GLU A 64 -1.03 -9.43 16.20
C GLU A 64 -1.46 -8.30 15.26
N LEU A 65 -1.44 -7.07 15.76
CA LEU A 65 -1.80 -5.88 15.02
C LEU A 65 -0.84 -5.62 13.85
N ASP A 66 0.47 -5.78 14.07
CA ASP A 66 1.47 -5.66 13.02
C ASP A 66 1.34 -6.75 11.95
N ASN A 67 1.07 -7.99 12.37
CA ASN A 67 0.85 -9.08 11.43
C ASN A 67 -0.39 -8.85 10.58
N PHE A 68 -1.46 -8.32 11.19
CA PHE A 68 -2.67 -7.96 10.47
C PHE A 68 -2.43 -6.84 9.45
N ALA A 69 -1.77 -5.76 9.85
CA ALA A 69 -1.40 -4.66 8.96
C ALA A 69 -0.53 -5.14 7.77
N LYS A 70 0.46 -6.00 8.03
CA LYS A 70 1.31 -6.59 6.98
C LYS A 70 0.51 -7.45 6.00
N LYS A 71 -0.43 -8.25 6.51
CA LYS A 71 -1.29 -9.08 5.68
C LYS A 71 -2.16 -8.23 4.75
N LEU A 72 -2.78 -7.18 5.28
CA LEU A 72 -3.59 -6.24 4.48
C LEU A 72 -2.75 -5.54 3.40
N LEU A 73 -1.53 -5.09 3.74
CA LEU A 73 -0.61 -4.49 2.77
C LEU A 73 -0.29 -5.45 1.61
N ASP A 74 0.03 -6.71 1.91
CA ASP A 74 0.34 -7.72 0.89
C ASP A 74 -0.88 -8.04 0.02
N GLU A 75 -2.07 -8.15 0.62
CA GLU A 75 -3.33 -8.34 -0.10
C GLU A 75 -3.61 -7.18 -1.07
N LYS A 76 -3.49 -5.93 -0.61
CA LYS A 76 -3.70 -4.74 -1.46
C LYS A 76 -2.65 -4.64 -2.56
N TYR A 77 -1.38 -4.91 -2.25
CA TYR A 77 -0.31 -4.95 -3.26
C TYR A 77 -0.59 -5.99 -4.36
N LYS A 78 -1.01 -7.20 -3.99
CA LYS A 78 -1.39 -8.26 -4.93
C LYS A 78 -2.56 -7.82 -5.81
N GLN A 79 -3.57 -7.19 -5.22
CA GLN A 79 -4.74 -6.69 -5.95
C GLN A 79 -4.33 -5.65 -7.01
N ILE A 80 -3.57 -4.63 -6.61
CA ILE A 80 -3.06 -3.60 -7.53
C ILE A 80 -2.25 -4.23 -8.68
N LYS A 81 -1.40 -5.21 -8.37
CA LYS A 81 -0.61 -5.91 -9.39
C LYS A 81 -1.48 -6.66 -10.40
N ILE A 82 -2.55 -7.29 -9.95
CA ILE A 82 -3.53 -7.96 -10.81
C ILE A 82 -4.23 -6.94 -11.71
N ASP A 83 -4.64 -5.80 -11.16
CA ASP A 83 -5.38 -4.79 -11.91
C ASP A 83 -4.49 -4.09 -12.94
N LEU A 84 -3.23 -3.80 -12.62
CA LEU A 84 -2.24 -3.33 -13.58
C LEU A 84 -2.03 -4.31 -14.73
N LYS A 85 -1.99 -5.62 -14.43
CA LYS A 85 -1.88 -6.66 -15.46
C LYS A 85 -3.11 -6.65 -16.39
N LYS A 86 -4.32 -6.55 -15.84
CA LYS A 86 -5.56 -6.45 -16.63
C LYS A 86 -5.57 -5.21 -17.52
N ILE A 87 -5.19 -4.05 -16.98
CA ILE A 87 -5.11 -2.79 -17.75
C ILE A 87 -4.12 -2.94 -18.91
N LYS A 88 -2.95 -3.55 -18.67
CA LYS A 88 -1.96 -3.81 -19.70
C LYS A 88 -2.52 -4.73 -20.81
N GLU A 89 -3.20 -5.81 -20.42
CA GLU A 89 -3.83 -6.74 -21.37
C GLU A 89 -4.92 -6.05 -22.20
N GLN A 90 -5.79 -5.25 -21.55
CA GLN A 90 -6.82 -4.45 -22.25
C GLN A 90 -6.20 -3.46 -23.22
N LYS A 91 -5.10 -2.77 -22.84
CA LYS A 91 -4.38 -1.87 -23.75
C LYS A 91 -3.84 -2.62 -24.97
N MET A 92 -3.22 -3.78 -24.78
CA MET A 92 -2.72 -4.61 -25.88
C MET A 92 -3.85 -5.11 -26.80
N VAL A 93 -5.01 -5.44 -26.24
CA VAL A 93 -6.21 -5.80 -27.00
C VAL A 93 -6.67 -4.59 -27.82
N ASN A 94 -6.87 -3.44 -27.20
CA ASN A 94 -7.29 -2.22 -27.90
C ASN A 94 -6.31 -1.84 -29.02
N GLU A 95 -5.00 -1.92 -28.79
CA GLU A 95 -3.99 -1.68 -29.83
C GLU A 95 -4.09 -2.68 -30.99
N LYS A 96 -4.34 -3.97 -30.70
CA LYS A 96 -4.50 -5.01 -31.73
C LYS A 96 -5.78 -4.88 -32.53
N TYR A 97 -6.88 -4.44 -31.93
CA TYR A 97 -8.17 -4.29 -32.59
C TYR A 97 -8.35 -2.91 -33.25
N ALA A 98 -7.63 -1.86 -32.81
CA ALA A 98 -7.59 -0.57 -33.48
C ALA A 98 -6.94 -0.62 -34.88
N ILE A 99 -6.14 -1.66 -35.18
CA ILE A 99 -5.49 -1.85 -36.50
C ILE A 99 -6.43 -2.50 -37.54
N LYS A 100 -7.76 -2.52 -37.31
CA LYS A 100 -8.75 -3.11 -38.23
C LYS A 100 -9.75 -2.13 -38.85
N GLU A 101 -9.51 -0.82 -38.78
CA GLU A 101 -10.10 0.05 -39.80
C GLU A 101 -9.22 -0.03 -41.06
N PRO A 102 -9.75 -0.41 -42.24
CA PRO A 102 -8.98 -0.45 -43.46
C PRO A 102 -8.61 0.98 -43.89
N MET A 103 -7.50 1.49 -43.34
CA MET A 103 -6.72 2.58 -43.93
C MET A 103 -6.00 2.00 -45.15
N ASP A 104 -6.73 1.86 -46.26
CA ASP A 104 -6.46 2.74 -47.39
C ASP A 104 -7.34 2.45 -48.60
N SER A 105 -7.86 3.56 -49.13
CA SER A 105 -8.06 3.85 -50.54
C SER A 105 -9.18 3.11 -51.27
N ILE A 106 -10.33 3.79 -51.25
CA ILE A 106 -11.07 4.08 -52.48
C ILE A 106 -10.03 4.32 -53.58
N PHE A 107 -9.81 3.36 -54.48
CA PHE A 107 -9.13 3.57 -55.75
C PHE A 107 -10.03 4.46 -56.61
N VAL A 108 -10.09 5.75 -56.25
CA VAL A 108 -10.46 6.83 -57.15
C VAL A 108 -9.30 6.94 -58.12
N TYR A 109 -9.37 6.30 -59.28
CA TYR A 109 -8.99 6.91 -60.55
C TYR A 109 -9.66 6.14 -61.67
N LYS A 110 -10.92 6.53 -61.91
CA LYS A 110 -11.56 6.45 -63.21
C LYS A 110 -10.67 7.24 -64.17
N LYS A 111 -9.91 6.57 -65.03
CA LYS A 111 -9.42 7.18 -66.28
C LYS A 111 -10.24 6.59 -67.42
N LEU A 112 -11.08 7.48 -67.96
CA LEU A 112 -11.57 7.45 -69.34
C LEU A 112 -10.40 7.32 -70.32
#